data_AF-A0A7X6NC05-F1
#
_entry.id   AF-A0A7X6NC05-F1
#
_cell.length_a   1.000
_cell.length_b   1.000
_cell.length_c   1.000
_cell.angle_alpha   90.00
_cell.angle_beta   90.00
_cell.angle_gamma   90.00
#
_symmetry.space_group_name_H-M   'P 1'
#
loop_
_entity.id
_entity.type
_entity.pdbx_description
1 polymer ?
#
loop_
_entity_poly.entity_id
_entity_poly.type
_entity_poly.pdbx_seq_one_letter_code
_entity_poly.pdbx_strand_id
1 'polypeptide(L)'
;MIKKVFKIEKNNLTRIIFFFTLLIGLILIIYSSLPIVRVVRAVPESTSTDAELYDPLGGATITGFGQKIISWFLDLAVPLTAIMTMWGAILLMSAGGDPKKIKQGQDALTYAVVGLAVIMIIEGLFSFSIKTIEEANNVSSLLQVIERYLLLIGGPIAIIMFLYGGFLMGTGTPDNIKKANKVFIWTSVALAIISVFSVSSLISLINQLAK
;
A
#
# COMPACT_ATOMS: atom_id res chain seq x y z
N MET A 1 35.97 -4.16 -2.10
CA MET A 1 35.35 -3.50 -3.26
C MET A 1 34.11 -2.63 -2.92
N ILE A 2 33.70 -2.54 -1.64
CA ILE A 2 32.45 -1.89 -1.20
C ILE A 2 32.58 -0.36 -1.03
N LYS A 3 33.79 0.19 -0.91
CA LYS A 3 34.02 1.63 -0.65
C LYS A 3 33.79 2.56 -1.85
N LYS A 4 33.56 2.05 -3.07
CA LYS A 4 33.37 2.89 -4.27
C LYS A 4 31.91 3.24 -4.60
N VAL A 5 30.93 2.52 -4.03
CA VAL A 5 29.49 2.77 -4.30
C VAL A 5 28.93 3.91 -3.44
N PHE A 6 29.55 4.19 -2.30
CA PHE A 6 29.16 5.26 -1.37
C PHE A 6 29.97 6.56 -1.52
N LYS A 7 30.64 6.76 -2.66
CA LYS A 7 31.26 8.05 -2.98
C LYS A 7 30.25 8.97 -3.68
N ILE A 8 29.08 9.15 -3.04
CA ILE A 8 28.28 10.34 -3.31
C ILE A 8 29.11 11.48 -2.74
N GLU A 9 29.55 12.42 -3.58
CA GLU A 9 30.28 13.58 -3.07
C GLU A 9 29.45 14.22 -1.96
N LYS A 10 30.02 14.26 -0.74
CA LYS A 10 29.36 14.69 0.50
C LYS A 10 28.58 16.01 0.35
N ASN A 11 29.00 16.85 -0.60
CA ASN A 11 28.36 18.11 -0.95
C ASN A 11 27.00 17.96 -1.65
N ASN A 12 26.81 16.95 -2.52
CA ASN A 12 25.57 16.77 -3.27
C ASN A 12 24.47 16.09 -2.44
N LEU A 13 24.83 15.17 -1.54
CA LEU A 13 23.86 14.54 -0.64
C LEU A 13 23.29 15.55 0.37
N THR A 14 24.15 16.41 0.93
CA THR A 14 23.73 17.47 1.85
C THR A 14 22.80 18.46 1.17
N ARG A 15 23.04 18.79 -0.10
CA ARG A 15 22.15 19.63 -0.91
C ARG A 15 20.79 18.97 -1.20
N ILE A 16 20.77 17.67 -1.49
CA ILE A 16 19.52 16.93 -1.72
C ILE A 16 18.69 16.82 -0.43
N ILE A 17 19.31 16.44 0.68
CA ILE A 17 18.63 16.36 1.99
C ILE A 17 18.09 17.74 2.37
N PHE A 18 18.88 18.80 2.18
CA PHE A 18 18.44 20.17 2.42
C PHE A 18 17.23 20.57 1.54
N PHE A 19 17.25 20.18 0.26
CA PHE A 19 16.14 20.44 -0.67
C PHE A 19 14.85 19.72 -0.25
N PHE A 20 14.95 18.47 0.19
CA PHE A 20 13.81 17.70 0.71
C PHE A 20 13.26 18.27 2.02
N THR A 21 14.13 18.67 2.96
CA THR A 21 13.71 19.32 4.21
C THR A 21 13.01 20.66 3.94
N LEU A 22 13.51 21.44 2.97
CA LEU A 22 12.90 22.71 2.56
C LEU A 22 11.54 22.51 1.86
N LEU A 23 11.42 21.48 1.01
CA LEU A 23 10.16 21.12 0.36
C LEU A 23 9.09 20.69 1.38
N ILE A 24 9.47 19.88 2.37
CA ILE A 24 8.60 19.45 3.48
C ILE A 24 8.15 20.66 4.32
N GLY A 25 9.06 21.59 4.62
CA GLY A 25 8.73 22.83 5.32
C GLY A 25 7.74 23.70 4.55
N LEU A 26 7.91 23.84 3.23
CA LEU A 26 7.00 24.61 2.37
C LEU A 26 5.59 23.98 2.33
N ILE A 27 5.52 22.65 2.24
CA ILE A 27 4.25 21.90 2.28
C ILE A 27 3.52 22.09 3.61
N LEU A 28 4.24 22.10 4.75
CA LEU A 28 3.64 22.35 6.07
C LEU A 28 3.10 23.78 6.21
N ILE A 29 3.80 24.77 5.65
CA ILE A 29 3.35 26.18 5.65
C ILE A 29 2.07 26.31 4.79
N ILE A 30 2.04 25.71 3.61
CA ILE A 30 0.84 25.71 2.74
C ILE A 30 -0.33 25.03 3.47
N TYR A 31 -0.11 23.90 4.13
CA TYR A 31 -1.15 23.19 4.87
C TYR A 31 -1.72 23.98 6.05
N SER A 32 -0.91 24.81 6.72
CA SER A 32 -1.36 25.66 7.84
C SER A 32 -2.30 26.81 7.44
N SER A 33 -2.44 27.08 6.12
CA SER A 33 -3.20 28.23 5.59
C SER A 33 -4.51 27.86 4.87
N LEU A 34 -4.90 26.59 4.83
CA LEU A 34 -6.16 26.19 4.22
C LEU A 34 -7.34 26.45 5.17
N PRO A 35 -8.33 27.29 4.82
CA PRO A 35 -9.56 27.43 5.60
C PRO A 35 -10.37 26.15 5.43
N ILE A 36 -10.59 25.43 6.53
CA ILE A 36 -11.34 24.17 6.56
C ILE A 36 -12.79 24.46 6.13
N VAL A 37 -13.19 23.92 4.98
CA VAL A 37 -14.52 24.07 4.38
C VAL A 37 -15.58 23.50 5.33
N ARG A 38 -16.45 24.36 5.89
CA ARG A 38 -17.63 23.97 6.65
C ARG A 38 -18.77 23.65 5.68
N VAL A 39 -19.04 22.36 5.44
CA VAL A 39 -20.30 21.93 4.81
C VAL A 39 -21.31 21.68 5.93
N VAL A 40 -22.01 22.73 6.36
CA VAL A 40 -23.26 22.62 7.11
C VAL A 40 -24.37 23.06 6.17
N ARG A 41 -25.17 22.09 5.71
CA ARG A 41 -26.44 22.37 5.03
C ARG A 41 -27.42 22.89 6.08
N ALA A 42 -28.08 23.98 5.75
CA ALA A 42 -29.03 24.69 6.59
C ALA A 42 -30.10 23.77 7.19
N VAL A 43 -30.18 23.75 8.52
CA VAL A 43 -31.36 23.40 9.30
C VAL A 43 -31.69 24.63 10.15
N PRO A 44 -32.94 25.14 10.16
CA PRO A 44 -33.29 26.35 10.87
C PRO A 44 -33.35 26.09 12.39
N GLU A 45 -32.53 26.88 13.09
CA GLU A 45 -32.76 27.52 14.39
C GLU A 45 -33.48 26.77 15.52
N SER A 46 -32.69 26.37 16.52
CA SER A 46 -32.99 26.70 17.92
C SER A 46 -31.68 26.92 18.69
N THR A 47 -31.54 28.12 19.20
CA THR A 47 -30.41 28.73 19.90
C THR A 47 -30.14 28.07 21.25
N SER A 48 -28.95 27.48 21.40
CA SER A 48 -28.22 27.45 22.66
C SER A 48 -26.72 27.50 22.35
N THR A 49 -26.17 28.70 22.53
CA THR A 49 -24.73 29.00 22.43
C THR A 49 -24.01 28.27 23.56
N ASP A 50 -23.52 27.07 23.27
CA ASP A 50 -22.36 26.51 23.95
C ASP A 50 -21.30 26.29 22.88
N ALA A 51 -20.11 26.84 23.14
CA ALA A 51 -18.98 26.79 22.22
C ALA A 51 -18.66 25.32 21.90
N GLU A 52 -19.05 24.88 20.69
CA GLU A 52 -18.52 23.65 20.10
C GLU A 52 -17.00 23.81 20.07
N LEU A 53 -16.33 23.19 21.03
CA LEU A 53 -14.92 22.86 20.92
C LEU A 53 -14.77 22.21 19.54
N TYR A 54 -14.11 22.94 18.63
CA TYR A 54 -13.79 22.41 17.31
C TYR A 54 -13.03 21.13 17.54
N ASP A 55 -13.71 20.01 17.31
CA ASP A 55 -13.10 18.70 17.44
C ASP A 55 -12.13 18.53 16.26
N PRO A 56 -10.80 18.67 16.48
CA PRO A 56 -9.84 18.51 15.39
C PRO A 56 -9.80 17.05 14.89
N LEU A 57 -10.48 16.14 15.60
CA LEU A 57 -10.64 14.74 15.27
C LEU A 57 -11.99 14.43 14.60
N GLY A 58 -12.95 15.36 14.59
CA GLY A 58 -14.24 15.21 13.90
C GLY A 58 -15.02 13.94 14.29
N GLY A 59 -15.02 13.56 15.58
CA GLY A 59 -15.66 12.34 16.08
C GLY A 59 -14.84 11.06 15.83
N ALA A 60 -13.57 11.16 15.45
CA ALA A 60 -12.76 9.99 15.14
C ALA A 60 -12.42 9.16 16.39
N THR A 61 -12.97 7.95 16.43
CA THR A 61 -12.31 6.79 17.05
C THR A 61 -10.87 6.71 16.52
N ILE A 62 -9.92 6.11 17.26
CA ILE A 62 -8.51 5.89 16.82
C ILE A 62 -8.43 5.41 15.36
N THR A 63 -9.43 4.64 14.93
CA THR A 63 -9.60 4.10 13.58
C THR A 63 -9.90 5.15 12.49
N GLY A 64 -10.74 6.15 12.76
CA GLY A 64 -11.08 7.21 11.80
C GLY A 64 -9.91 8.16 11.55
N PHE A 65 -9.09 8.39 12.57
CA PHE A 65 -7.83 9.12 12.45
C PHE A 65 -6.83 8.37 11.56
N GLY A 66 -6.73 7.04 11.72
CA GLY A 66 -5.91 6.18 10.87
C GLY A 66 -6.31 6.25 9.39
N GLN A 67 -7.61 6.13 9.08
CA GLN A 67 -8.09 6.23 7.69
C GLN A 67 -7.79 7.58 7.05
N LYS A 68 -7.92 8.68 7.80
CA LYS A 68 -7.63 10.03 7.30
C LYS A 68 -6.12 10.26 7.04
N ILE A 69 -5.26 9.65 7.85
CA ILE A 69 -3.81 9.64 7.59
C ILE A 69 -3.49 8.85 6.33
N ILE A 70 -4.10 7.67 6.17
CA ILE A 70 -3.85 6.79 5.02
C ILE A 70 -4.33 7.46 3.72
N SER A 71 -5.51 8.08 3.71
CA SER A 71 -6.01 8.78 2.53
C SER A 71 -5.09 9.95 2.14
N TRP A 72 -4.60 10.71 3.12
CA TRP A 72 -3.61 11.76 2.88
C TRP A 72 -2.30 11.20 2.33
N PHE A 73 -1.86 10.05 2.83
CA PHE A 73 -0.67 9.37 2.32
C PHE A 73 -0.88 8.85 0.90
N LEU A 74 -2.06 8.35 0.54
CA LEU A 74 -2.41 7.92 -0.81
C LEU A 74 -2.41 9.09 -1.80
N ASP A 75 -2.98 10.22 -1.42
CA ASP A 75 -3.01 11.43 -2.25
C ASP A 75 -1.60 11.92 -2.60
N LEU A 76 -0.62 11.71 -1.72
CA LEU A 76 0.80 12.00 -1.99
C LEU A 76 1.55 10.84 -2.66
N ALA A 77 1.24 9.59 -2.29
CA ALA A 77 1.95 8.41 -2.77
C ALA A 77 1.62 8.11 -4.23
N VAL A 78 0.39 8.35 -4.68
CA VAL A 78 0.00 8.15 -6.09
C VAL A 78 0.84 8.99 -7.06
N PRO A 79 0.93 10.32 -6.92
CA PRO A 79 1.78 11.14 -7.80
C PRO A 79 3.27 10.83 -7.62
N LEU A 80 3.73 10.52 -6.40
CA LEU A 80 5.13 10.12 -6.18
C LEU A 80 5.48 8.81 -6.89
N THR A 81 4.58 7.82 -6.84
CA THR A 81 4.71 6.53 -7.53
C THR A 81 4.78 6.74 -9.03
N ALA A 82 3.95 7.64 -9.58
CA ALA A 82 3.99 7.99 -11.00
C ALA A 82 5.36 8.59 -11.40
N ILE A 83 5.90 9.51 -10.60
CA ILE A 83 7.22 10.11 -10.85
C ILE A 83 8.33 9.05 -10.81
N MET A 84 8.33 8.18 -9.80
CA MET A 84 9.31 7.10 -9.68
C MET A 84 9.21 6.09 -10.82
N THR A 85 7.99 5.80 -11.28
CA THR A 85 7.73 4.91 -12.42
C THR A 85 8.26 5.53 -13.72
N MET A 86 7.99 6.82 -13.95
CA MET A 86 8.54 7.55 -15.09
C MET A 86 10.06 7.58 -15.06
N TRP A 87 10.67 7.85 -13.90
CA TRP A 87 12.12 7.86 -13.74
C TRP A 87 12.74 6.50 -14.04
N GLY A 88 12.16 5.43 -13.50
CA GLY A 88 12.57 4.05 -13.78
C GLY A 88 12.49 3.72 -15.27
N ALA A 89 11.38 4.08 -15.93
CA ALA A 89 11.19 3.87 -17.35
C ALA A 89 12.23 4.61 -18.22
N ILE A 90 12.48 5.89 -17.93
CA ILE A 90 13.51 6.68 -18.62
C ILE A 90 14.89 6.06 -18.44
N LEU A 91 15.21 5.58 -17.23
CA LEU A 91 16.50 4.96 -16.96
C LEU A 91 16.68 3.65 -17.74
N LEU A 92 15.61 2.86 -17.92
CA LEU A 92 15.63 1.67 -18.76
C LEU A 92 15.79 2.01 -20.24
N MET A 93 15.04 2.98 -20.74
CA MET A 93 15.13 3.42 -22.15
C MET A 93 16.51 4.01 -22.49
N SER A 94 17.13 4.72 -21.54
CA SER A 94 18.44 5.35 -21.72
C SER A 94 19.62 4.47 -21.30
N ALA A 95 19.38 3.21 -20.89
CA ALA A 95 20.43 2.34 -20.38
C ALA A 95 21.41 1.90 -21.48
N GLY A 96 20.98 1.77 -22.73
CA GLY A 96 21.86 1.40 -23.86
C GLY A 96 22.62 0.09 -23.66
N GLY A 97 22.11 -0.83 -22.82
CA GLY A 97 22.79 -2.08 -22.46
C GLY A 97 23.68 -2.02 -21.21
N ASP A 98 23.81 -0.86 -20.54
CA ASP A 98 24.55 -0.76 -19.27
C ASP A 98 23.80 -1.52 -18.16
N PRO A 99 24.37 -2.62 -17.63
CA PRO A 99 23.71 -3.45 -16.62
C PRO A 99 23.40 -2.70 -15.33
N LYS A 100 24.15 -1.63 -15.01
CA LYS A 100 23.93 -0.83 -13.81
C LYS A 100 22.68 0.04 -13.93
N LYS A 101 22.51 0.71 -15.07
CA LYS A 101 21.33 1.54 -15.34
C LYS A 101 20.08 0.71 -15.52
N ILE A 102 20.21 -0.45 -16.17
CA ILE A 102 19.14 -1.45 -16.26
C ILE A 102 18.69 -1.82 -14.85
N LYS A 103 19.60 -2.27 -13.99
CA LYS A 103 19.24 -2.68 -12.63
C LYS A 103 18.61 -1.55 -11.82
N GLN A 104 19.13 -0.33 -11.91
CA GLN A 104 18.55 0.81 -11.20
C GLN A 104 17.13 1.15 -11.66
N GLY A 105 16.83 1.03 -12.95
CA GLY A 105 15.50 1.34 -13.48
C GLY A 105 14.49 0.27 -13.07
N GLN A 106 14.96 -0.98 -13.02
CA GLN A 106 14.20 -2.14 -12.54
C GLN A 106 13.88 -2.02 -11.05
N ASP A 107 14.87 -1.67 -10.24
CA ASP A 107 14.70 -1.46 -8.81
C ASP A 107 13.71 -0.32 -8.56
N ALA A 108 13.83 0.81 -9.29
CA ALA A 108 12.91 1.94 -9.16
C ALA A 108 11.45 1.57 -9.45
N LEU A 109 11.20 0.81 -10.52
CA LEU A 109 9.86 0.31 -10.86
C LEU A 109 9.33 -0.66 -9.79
N THR A 110 10.19 -1.56 -9.31
CA THR A 110 9.80 -2.53 -8.27
C THR A 110 9.42 -1.81 -6.99
N TYR A 111 10.22 -0.85 -6.54
CA TYR A 111 9.91 -0.08 -5.33
C TYR A 111 8.65 0.79 -5.48
N ALA A 112 8.41 1.35 -6.67
CA ALA A 112 7.20 2.11 -6.94
C ALA A 112 5.95 1.24 -6.76
N VAL A 113 5.94 0.03 -7.34
CA VAL A 113 4.78 -0.86 -7.20
C VAL A 113 4.65 -1.44 -5.80
N VAL A 114 5.75 -1.85 -5.17
CA VAL A 114 5.74 -2.35 -3.79
C VAL A 114 5.23 -1.28 -2.83
N GLY A 115 5.67 -0.03 -2.99
CA GLY A 115 5.20 1.08 -2.17
C GLY A 115 3.69 1.30 -2.27
N LEU A 116 3.15 1.29 -3.50
CA LEU A 116 1.73 1.43 -3.74
C LEU A 116 0.92 0.24 -3.20
N ALA A 117 1.41 -0.99 -3.40
CA ALA A 117 0.76 -2.19 -2.90
C ALA A 117 0.69 -2.25 -1.37
N VAL A 118 1.75 -1.82 -0.67
CA VAL A 118 1.75 -1.75 0.80
C VAL A 118 0.67 -0.80 1.32
N ILE A 119 0.50 0.36 0.70
CA ILE A 119 -0.52 1.33 1.13
C ILE A 119 -1.93 0.77 0.88
N MET A 120 -2.16 0.09 -0.25
CA MET A 120 -3.43 -0.61 -0.52
C MET A 120 -3.74 -1.69 0.52
N ILE A 121 -2.73 -2.47 0.96
CA ILE A 121 -2.92 -3.45 2.05
C ILE A 121 -3.36 -2.74 3.33
N ILE A 122 -2.68 -1.65 3.69
CA ILE A 122 -2.97 -0.90 4.92
C ILE A 122 -4.40 -0.34 4.87
N GLU A 123 -4.80 0.33 3.80
CA GLU A 123 -6.16 0.83 3.62
C GLU A 123 -7.21 -0.28 3.74
N GLY A 124 -6.94 -1.43 3.11
CA GLY A 124 -7.77 -2.61 3.18
C GLY A 124 -7.93 -3.13 4.62
N LEU A 125 -6.85 -3.15 5.40
CA LEU A 125 -6.85 -3.60 6.80
C LEU A 125 -7.69 -2.67 7.68
N PHE A 126 -7.49 -1.36 7.58
CA PHE A 126 -8.24 -0.38 8.38
C PHE A 126 -9.73 -0.35 8.07
N SER A 127 -10.10 -0.52 6.80
CA SER A 127 -11.50 -0.59 6.37
C SER A 127 -12.24 -1.82 6.93
N PHE A 128 -11.51 -2.88 7.29
CA PHE A 128 -12.09 -4.13 7.77
C PHE A 128 -12.21 -4.19 9.30
N SER A 129 -11.39 -3.45 10.05
CA SER A 129 -11.34 -3.47 11.52
C SER A 129 -12.63 -3.06 12.25
N ILE A 130 -13.63 -2.47 11.57
CA ILE A 130 -14.80 -1.87 12.23
C ILE A 130 -16.04 -2.79 12.32
N LYS A 131 -16.14 -3.89 11.57
CA LYS A 131 -17.38 -4.72 11.59
C LYS A 131 -17.23 -6.10 12.24
N THR A 132 -16.03 -6.48 12.64
CA THR A 132 -15.71 -7.92 12.73
C THR A 132 -15.33 -8.39 14.13
N ILE A 133 -14.83 -7.51 15.00
CA ILE A 133 -14.28 -7.91 16.31
C ILE A 133 -15.37 -7.90 17.41
N GLU A 134 -16.45 -7.15 17.24
CA GLU A 134 -17.54 -7.08 18.22
C GLU A 134 -18.54 -8.25 18.10
N GLU A 135 -18.49 -9.00 16.98
CA GLU A 135 -19.50 -10.02 16.63
C GLU A 135 -18.93 -11.45 16.58
N ALA A 136 -17.72 -11.64 17.12
CA ALA A 136 -17.03 -12.92 17.16
C ALA A 136 -17.38 -13.75 18.41
N ASN A 137 -18.66 -14.03 18.64
CA ASN A 137 -19.09 -14.99 19.67
C ASN A 137 -19.14 -16.44 19.16
N ASN A 138 -18.82 -16.69 17.88
CA ASN A 138 -18.93 -18.00 17.24
C ASN A 138 -17.66 -18.36 16.45
N VAL A 139 -17.30 -19.65 16.48
CA VAL A 139 -16.15 -20.22 15.75
C VAL A 139 -16.26 -19.92 14.25
N SER A 140 -17.48 -19.97 13.71
CA SER A 140 -17.79 -19.65 12.31
C SER A 140 -17.42 -18.21 11.91
N SER A 141 -17.64 -17.24 12.80
CA SER A 141 -17.28 -15.84 12.55
C SER A 141 -15.76 -15.71 12.47
N LEU A 142 -15.03 -16.29 13.44
CA LEU A 142 -13.57 -16.26 13.49
C LEU A 142 -12.92 -16.83 12.24
N LEU A 143 -13.43 -17.94 11.71
CA LEU A 143 -12.90 -18.50 10.47
C LEU A 143 -13.11 -17.55 9.28
N GLN A 144 -14.28 -16.92 9.14
CA GLN A 144 -14.53 -15.94 8.06
C GLN A 144 -13.63 -14.70 8.18
N VAL A 145 -13.36 -14.25 9.41
CA VAL A 145 -12.38 -13.18 9.67
C VAL A 145 -11.03 -13.57 9.09
N ILE A 146 -10.55 -14.77 9.43
CA ILE A 146 -9.24 -15.27 8.99
C ILE A 146 -9.15 -15.36 7.46
N GLU A 147 -10.15 -15.93 6.77
CA GLU A 147 -10.16 -15.99 5.30
C GLU A 147 -10.13 -14.61 4.66
N ARG A 148 -10.91 -13.67 5.21
CA ARG A 148 -10.95 -12.31 4.67
C ARG A 148 -9.62 -11.59 4.84
N TYR A 149 -8.94 -11.75 5.97
CA TYR A 149 -7.56 -11.27 6.13
C TYR A 149 -6.58 -11.96 5.17
N LEU A 150 -6.73 -13.27 4.95
CA LEU A 150 -5.91 -14.04 4.02
C LEU A 150 -6.04 -13.52 2.58
N LEU A 151 -7.25 -13.20 2.13
CA LEU A 151 -7.52 -12.61 0.82
C LEU A 151 -7.01 -11.17 0.72
N LEU A 152 -7.23 -10.39 1.77
CA LEU A 152 -6.88 -8.99 1.82
C LEU A 152 -5.37 -8.75 1.74
N ILE A 153 -4.59 -9.60 2.39
CA ILE A 153 -3.12 -9.54 2.34
C ILE A 153 -2.60 -10.36 1.14
N GLY A 154 -3.22 -11.52 0.86
CA GLY A 154 -2.82 -12.42 -0.22
C GLY A 154 -2.98 -11.82 -1.62
N GLY A 155 -4.03 -11.03 -1.87
CA GLY A 155 -4.27 -10.38 -3.17
C GLY A 155 -3.16 -9.41 -3.56
N PRO A 156 -2.85 -8.38 -2.75
CA PRO A 156 -1.75 -7.46 -3.04
C PRO A 156 -0.36 -8.12 -3.05
N ILE A 157 -0.11 -9.09 -2.16
CA ILE A 157 1.13 -9.89 -2.20
C ILE A 157 1.25 -10.62 -3.53
N ALA A 158 0.17 -11.21 -4.03
CA ALA A 158 0.18 -11.89 -5.30
C ALA A 158 0.49 -10.94 -6.45
N ILE A 159 -0.03 -9.71 -6.45
CA ILE A 159 0.32 -8.69 -7.44
C ILE A 159 1.83 -8.44 -7.42
N ILE A 160 2.43 -8.26 -6.25
CA ILE A 160 3.89 -8.07 -6.11
C ILE A 160 4.65 -9.28 -6.68
N MET A 161 4.20 -10.50 -6.38
CA MET A 161 4.85 -11.72 -6.85
C MET A 161 4.70 -11.92 -8.36
N PHE A 162 3.53 -11.60 -8.92
CA PHE A 162 3.33 -11.62 -10.38
C PHE A 162 4.22 -10.59 -11.07
N LEU A 163 4.34 -9.38 -10.52
CA LEU A 163 5.23 -8.36 -11.08
C LEU A 163 6.69 -8.77 -10.96
N TYR A 164 7.10 -9.35 -9.83
CA TYR A 164 8.45 -9.89 -9.65
C TYR A 164 8.74 -11.04 -10.62
N GLY A 165 7.79 -11.94 -10.85
CA GLY A 165 7.89 -13.00 -11.86
C GLY A 165 8.01 -12.45 -13.27
N GLY A 166 7.16 -11.49 -13.66
CA GLY A 166 7.21 -10.84 -14.97
C GLY A 166 8.53 -10.10 -15.19
N PHE A 167 9.02 -9.48 -14.13
CA PHE A 167 10.32 -8.83 -14.12
C PHE A 167 11.47 -9.83 -14.35
N LEU A 168 11.51 -10.94 -13.60
CA LEU A 168 12.53 -11.99 -13.80
C LEU A 168 12.51 -12.53 -15.23
N MET A 169 11.33 -12.71 -15.81
CA MET A 169 11.17 -13.17 -17.19
C MET A 169 11.73 -12.15 -18.20
N GLY A 170 11.52 -10.86 -17.98
CA GLY A 170 12.04 -9.77 -18.82
C GLY A 170 13.57 -9.65 -18.86
N THR A 171 14.29 -10.22 -17.89
CA THR A 171 15.76 -10.24 -17.89
C THR A 171 16.39 -11.27 -18.83
N GLY A 172 15.60 -12.18 -19.43
CA GLY A 172 16.01 -13.08 -20.51
C GLY A 172 17.04 -14.16 -20.17
N THR A 173 17.52 -14.26 -18.91
CA THR A 173 18.48 -15.32 -18.54
C THR A 173 17.76 -16.66 -18.27
N PRO A 174 18.33 -17.82 -18.68
CA PRO A 174 17.67 -19.12 -18.50
C PRO A 174 17.31 -19.43 -17.04
N ASP A 175 18.15 -19.01 -16.10
CA ASP A 175 17.92 -19.20 -14.67
C ASP A 175 16.78 -18.31 -14.14
N ASN A 176 16.71 -17.05 -14.59
CA ASN A 176 15.64 -16.15 -14.17
C ASN A 176 14.30 -16.55 -14.78
N ILE A 177 14.26 -17.09 -16.00
CA ILE A 177 13.03 -17.63 -16.60
C ILE A 177 12.51 -18.82 -15.79
N LYS A 178 13.39 -19.75 -15.38
CA LYS A 178 13.00 -20.88 -14.51
C LYS A 178 12.46 -20.40 -13.16
N LYS A 179 13.09 -19.39 -12.55
CA LYS A 179 12.62 -18.78 -11.30
C LYS A 179 11.27 -18.08 -11.50
N ALA A 180 11.12 -17.28 -12.55
CA ALA A 180 9.87 -16.60 -12.89
C ALA A 180 8.70 -17.59 -13.01
N ASN A 181 8.89 -18.68 -13.76
CA ASN A 181 7.88 -19.72 -13.92
C ASN A 181 7.47 -20.34 -12.58
N LYS A 182 8.44 -20.61 -11.69
CA LYS A 182 8.12 -21.08 -10.34
C LYS A 182 7.30 -20.04 -9.57
N VAL A 183 7.73 -18.78 -9.58
CA VAL A 183 7.01 -17.70 -8.90
C VAL A 183 5.57 -17.60 -9.40
N PHE A 184 5.34 -17.63 -10.71
CA PHE A 184 4.01 -17.59 -11.30
C PHE A 184 3.15 -18.78 -10.88
N ILE A 185 3.67 -20.00 -10.98
CA ILE A 185 2.93 -21.20 -10.62
C ILE A 185 2.57 -21.18 -9.13
N TRP A 186 3.54 -20.95 -8.24
CA TRP A 186 3.30 -20.96 -6.80
C TRP A 186 2.35 -19.83 -6.36
N THR A 187 2.45 -18.65 -6.98
CA THR A 187 1.55 -17.52 -6.67
C THR A 187 0.12 -17.82 -7.12
N SER A 188 -0.06 -18.33 -8.34
CA SER A 188 -1.38 -18.72 -8.86
C SER A 188 -2.00 -19.85 -8.03
N VAL A 189 -1.20 -20.85 -7.65
CA VAL A 189 -1.66 -21.96 -6.80
C VAL A 189 -2.11 -21.45 -5.43
N ALA A 190 -1.32 -20.58 -4.79
CA ALA A 190 -1.69 -20.00 -3.50
C ALA A 190 -3.00 -19.19 -3.60
N LEU A 191 -3.13 -18.33 -4.62
CA LEU A 191 -4.35 -17.56 -4.86
C LEU A 191 -5.57 -18.46 -5.12
N ALA A 192 -5.40 -19.50 -5.92
CA ALA A 192 -6.46 -20.46 -6.23
C ALA A 192 -6.89 -21.22 -4.98
N ILE A 193 -5.95 -21.68 -4.15
CA ILE A 193 -6.27 -22.32 -2.86
C ILE A 193 -7.05 -21.37 -1.98
N ILE A 194 -6.58 -20.13 -1.80
CA ILE A 194 -7.26 -19.12 -0.98
C ILE A 194 -8.67 -18.83 -1.50
N SER A 195 -8.88 -18.83 -2.82
CA SER A 195 -10.18 -18.52 -3.43
C SER A 195 -11.15 -19.71 -3.43
N VAL A 196 -10.64 -20.93 -3.55
CA VAL A 196 -11.44 -22.17 -3.65
C VAL A 196 -11.75 -22.74 -2.27
N PHE A 197 -10.81 -22.69 -1.33
CA PHE A 197 -11.04 -23.08 0.07
C PHE A 197 -11.73 -21.96 0.85
N SER A 198 -12.93 -21.58 0.41
CA SER A 198 -13.75 -20.67 1.19
C SER A 198 -14.20 -21.35 2.49
N VAL A 199 -14.16 -20.61 3.59
CA VAL A 199 -14.58 -21.04 4.93
C VAL A 199 -16.01 -21.56 4.92
N SER A 200 -16.85 -21.05 4.03
CA SER A 200 -18.22 -21.53 3.81
C SER A 200 -18.27 -23.04 3.53
N SER A 201 -17.33 -23.55 2.74
CA SER A 201 -17.20 -24.98 2.43
C SER A 201 -16.66 -25.79 3.60
N LEU A 202 -15.82 -25.21 4.45
CA LEU A 202 -15.34 -25.88 5.67
C LEU A 202 -16.43 -25.97 6.74
N ILE A 203 -17.22 -24.90 6.91
CA ILE A 203 -18.33 -24.87 7.86
C ILE A 203 -19.40 -25.92 7.49
N SER A 204 -19.73 -26.05 6.20
CA SER A 204 -20.71 -27.05 5.76
C SER A 204 -20.23 -28.48 6.01
N LEU A 205 -18.94 -28.77 5.80
CA LEU A 205 -18.34 -30.06 6.13
C LEU A 205 -18.34 -30.34 7.64
N ILE A 206 -17.98 -29.35 8.47
CA ILE A 206 -18.01 -29.49 9.94
C ILE A 206 -19.44 -29.75 10.43
N ASN A 207 -20.43 -29.01 9.94
CA ASN A 207 -21.83 -29.20 10.33
C ASN A 207 -22.40 -30.54 9.84
N GLN A 208 -21.92 -31.09 8.73
CA GLN A 208 -22.30 -32.43 8.28
C GLN A 208 -21.66 -33.55 9.11
N LEU A 209 -20.43 -33.34 9.61
CA LEU A 209 -19.72 -34.30 10.47
C LEU A 209 -20.15 -34.24 11.94
N ALA A 210 -20.72 -33.11 12.38
CA ALA A 210 -21.22 -32.92 13.75
C ALA A 210 -22.67 -33.41 13.96
N LYS A 211 -23.31 -33.94 12.91
CA LYS A 211 -24.61 -34.62 12.94
C LYS A 211 -24.41 -36.13 12.96
#